data_AF-A0A2M7CG45-F1
#
_entry.id   AF-A0A2M7CG45-F1
#
_cell.length_a   1.000
_cell.length_b   1.000
_cell.length_c   1.000
_cell.angle_alpha   90.00
_cell.angle_beta   90.00
_cell.angle_gamma   90.00
#
_symmetry.space_group_name_H-M   'P 1'
#
loop_
_entity.id
_entity.type
_entity.pdbx_description
1 polymer ?
#
loop_
_entity_poly.entity_id
_entity_poly.type
_entity_poly.pdbx_seq_one_letter_code
_entity_poly.pdbx_strand_id
1 'polypeptide(L)'
;MKRTILILAALALLLYGAWPAEAVTITYVEETIGTGELGSNNFASSLVTFTFVGDTTNVIEIDPGVFRNTVGTATVYVENIGTAFFTDSMVSVVNQNVGGAGVSDLTLDLLVLATLNTIFATYTLDTAIGPISGASVFNPNLIFPTTLGDFSLSEIGDSTFTAIVSAVPEPGTMLLVGSGLLGLAGFRRKLRK
;
A
#
# COMPACT_ATOMS: atom_id res chain seq x y z
N MET A 1 46.52 -5.24 -21.64
CA MET A 1 45.35 -4.44 -22.06
C MET A 1 44.08 -5.28 -22.19
N LYS A 2 44.11 -6.45 -22.84
CA LYS A 2 42.94 -7.32 -23.05
C LYS A 2 42.18 -7.75 -21.77
N ARG A 3 42.91 -8.15 -20.70
CA ARG A 3 42.29 -8.56 -19.41
C ARG A 3 41.54 -7.42 -18.68
N THR A 4 42.02 -6.18 -18.79
CA THR A 4 41.38 -5.05 -18.13
C THR A 4 40.05 -4.68 -18.77
N ILE A 5 39.97 -4.77 -20.10
CA ILE A 5 38.77 -4.46 -20.87
C ILE A 5 37.68 -5.49 -20.57
N LEU A 6 38.06 -6.77 -20.45
CA LEU A 6 37.14 -7.85 -20.06
C LEU A 6 36.57 -7.65 -18.64
N ILE A 7 37.38 -7.23 -17.67
CA ILE A 7 36.91 -6.96 -16.30
C ILE A 7 35.95 -5.77 -16.26
N LEU A 8 36.24 -4.69 -16.99
CA LEU A 8 35.36 -3.52 -17.06
C LEU A 8 34.05 -3.82 -17.79
N ALA A 9 34.08 -4.62 -18.85
CA ALA A 9 32.89 -5.06 -19.56
C ALA A 9 32.01 -5.98 -18.71
N ALA A 10 32.61 -6.90 -17.95
CA ALA A 10 31.89 -7.74 -17.00
C ALA A 10 31.25 -6.93 -15.87
N LEU A 11 31.95 -5.91 -15.34
CA LEU A 11 31.39 -5.00 -14.34
C LEU A 11 30.23 -4.16 -14.91
N ALA A 12 30.36 -3.68 -16.15
CA ALA A 12 29.31 -2.92 -16.81
C ALA A 12 28.05 -3.77 -17.03
N LEU A 13 28.20 -5.05 -17.41
CA LEU A 13 27.07 -5.99 -17.54
C LEU A 13 26.40 -6.29 -16.18
N LEU A 14 27.18 -6.40 -15.10
CA LEU A 14 26.63 -6.61 -13.74
C LEU A 14 25.86 -5.39 -13.24
N LEU A 15 26.30 -4.17 -13.58
CA LEU A 15 25.64 -2.93 -13.22
C LEU A 15 24.42 -2.62 -14.09
N TYR A 16 24.37 -3.11 -15.32
CA TYR A 16 23.22 -2.90 -16.23
C TYR A 16 22.01 -3.77 -15.89
N GLY A 17 22.19 -4.86 -15.13
CA GLY A 17 21.13 -5.78 -14.70
C GLY A 17 20.54 -5.48 -13.32
N ALA A 18 21.04 -4.48 -12.60
CA ALA A 18 20.50 -4.10 -11.30
C ALA A 18 19.32 -3.14 -11.49
N TRP A 19 18.14 -3.68 -11.83
CA TRP A 19 16.90 -2.93 -11.62
C TRP A 19 16.60 -2.85 -10.12
N PRO A 20 16.28 -1.67 -9.58
CA PRO A 20 15.78 -1.58 -8.22
C PRO A 20 14.40 -2.24 -8.20
N ALA A 21 14.35 -3.50 -7.76
CA ALA A 21 13.14 -4.10 -7.24
C ALA A 21 13.02 -3.65 -5.78
N GLU A 22 12.73 -2.37 -5.56
CA GLU A 22 12.37 -1.88 -4.24
C GLU A 22 10.85 -2.01 -4.11
N ALA A 23 10.44 -2.81 -3.13
CA ALA A 23 9.08 -2.78 -2.59
C ALA A 23 8.72 -1.33 -2.25
N VAL A 24 7.76 -0.74 -2.98
CA VAL A 24 7.33 0.62 -2.69
C VAL A 24 6.15 0.53 -1.74
N THR A 25 6.32 1.04 -0.52
CA THR A 25 5.22 1.11 0.44
C THR A 25 4.10 1.98 -0.14
N ILE A 26 2.88 1.46 -0.09
CA ILE A 26 1.67 2.18 -0.47
C ILE A 26 0.68 2.16 0.69
N THR A 27 0.15 3.33 1.00
CA THR A 27 -0.85 3.52 2.06
C THR A 27 -2.16 3.89 1.41
N TYR A 28 -3.18 3.06 1.61
CA TYR A 28 -4.56 3.37 1.23
C TYR A 28 -5.31 3.87 2.46
N VAL A 29 -6.05 4.95 2.29
CA VAL A 29 -6.84 5.60 3.33
C VAL A 29 -8.27 5.69 2.82
N GLU A 30 -9.21 5.17 3.61
CA GLU A 30 -10.65 5.27 3.35
C GLU A 30 -11.28 6.05 4.50
N GLU A 31 -12.00 7.13 4.21
CA GLU A 31 -12.62 7.99 5.22
C GLU A 31 -14.12 8.13 4.99
N THR A 32 -14.91 8.10 6.05
CA THR A 32 -16.34 8.39 6.01
C THR A 32 -16.84 8.95 7.34
N ILE A 33 -17.99 9.62 7.33
CA ILE A 33 -18.73 9.93 8.55
C ILE A 33 -19.76 8.82 8.77
N GLY A 34 -19.68 8.14 9.91
CA GLY A 34 -20.49 6.96 10.19
C GLY A 34 -20.97 6.84 11.63
N THR A 35 -21.88 5.88 11.81
CA THR A 35 -22.43 5.43 13.08
C THR A 35 -22.12 3.94 13.22
N GLY A 36 -21.81 3.49 14.43
CA GLY A 36 -21.38 2.11 14.67
C GLY A 36 -20.85 1.87 16.07
N GLU A 37 -20.07 0.80 16.21
CA GLU A 37 -19.45 0.39 17.48
C GLU A 37 -17.98 0.02 17.28
N LEU A 38 -17.13 0.36 18.26
CA LEU A 38 -15.75 -0.13 18.37
C LEU A 38 -15.53 -0.66 19.79
N GLY A 39 -15.50 -1.99 19.89
CA GLY A 39 -15.55 -2.69 21.16
C GLY A 39 -16.87 -2.42 21.89
N SER A 40 -16.80 -1.91 23.11
CA SER A 40 -17.99 -1.52 23.88
C SER A 40 -18.37 -0.05 23.73
N ASN A 41 -17.74 0.69 22.80
CA ASN A 41 -17.97 2.11 22.61
C ASN A 41 -18.81 2.34 21.35
N ASN A 42 -19.99 2.94 21.53
CA ASN A 42 -20.85 3.33 20.43
C ASN A 42 -20.44 4.72 19.93
N PHE A 43 -20.41 4.90 18.62
CA PHE A 43 -20.17 6.20 17.98
C PHE A 43 -21.30 6.53 17.01
N ALA A 44 -21.57 7.82 16.84
CA ALA A 44 -22.60 8.32 15.94
C ALA A 44 -22.08 9.55 15.21
N SER A 45 -22.33 9.61 13.90
CA SER A 45 -21.88 10.69 13.02
C SER A 45 -20.42 11.12 13.26
N SER A 46 -19.54 10.14 13.48
CA SER A 46 -18.13 10.34 13.81
C SER A 46 -17.27 10.07 12.58
N LEU A 47 -16.14 10.77 12.46
CA LEU A 47 -15.15 10.44 11.42
C LEU A 47 -14.56 9.06 11.70
N VAL A 48 -14.64 8.19 10.69
CA VAL A 48 -14.02 6.87 10.68
C VAL A 48 -12.99 6.86 9.57
N THR A 49 -11.76 6.51 9.92
CA THR A 49 -10.62 6.44 8.99
C THR A 49 -10.06 5.03 9.02
N PHE A 50 -10.15 4.32 7.91
CA PHE A 50 -9.43 3.08 7.68
C PHE A 50 -8.10 3.37 7.02
N THR A 51 -7.08 2.64 7.41
CA THR A 51 -5.76 2.72 6.78
C THR A 51 -5.26 1.31 6.52
N PHE A 52 -4.89 1.02 5.27
CA PHE A 52 -4.16 -0.18 4.89
C PHE A 52 -2.78 0.21 4.39
N VAL A 53 -1.73 -0.30 5.03
CA VAL A 53 -0.35 -0.11 4.59
C VAL A 53 0.12 -1.41 3.96
N GLY A 54 0.34 -1.38 2.64
CA GLY A 54 0.82 -2.52 1.86
C GLY A 54 2.03 -2.17 1.01
N ASP A 55 2.26 -2.99 -0.01
CA ASP A 55 3.39 -2.91 -0.94
C ASP A 55 2.87 -3.02 -2.37
N THR A 56 3.33 -2.16 -3.27
CA THR A 56 2.90 -2.15 -4.68
C THR A 56 3.23 -3.45 -5.41
N THR A 57 4.21 -4.23 -4.94
CA THR A 57 4.59 -5.52 -5.52
C THR A 57 3.67 -6.68 -5.12
N ASN A 58 2.86 -6.51 -4.07
CA ASN A 58 1.91 -7.53 -3.58
C ASN A 58 0.48 -7.32 -4.12
N VAL A 59 0.34 -6.43 -5.09
CA VAL A 59 -0.89 -6.26 -5.86
C VAL A 59 -1.05 -7.45 -6.81
N ILE A 60 -2.17 -8.15 -6.69
CA ILE A 60 -2.54 -9.25 -7.57
C ILE A 60 -3.91 -9.01 -8.20
N GLU A 61 -4.08 -9.45 -9.43
CA GLU A 61 -5.39 -9.56 -10.07
C GLU A 61 -5.97 -10.95 -9.73
N ILE A 62 -7.07 -10.99 -8.99
CA ILE A 62 -7.70 -12.25 -8.57
C ILE A 62 -8.78 -12.72 -9.54
N ASP A 63 -9.39 -11.78 -10.25
CA ASP A 63 -10.38 -11.97 -11.31
C ASP A 63 -10.24 -10.82 -12.31
N PRO A 64 -10.70 -10.96 -13.57
CA PRO A 64 -10.60 -9.88 -14.56
C PRO A 64 -11.16 -8.55 -14.03
N GLY A 65 -10.28 -7.56 -13.88
CA GLY A 65 -10.62 -6.22 -13.38
C GLY A 65 -10.79 -6.14 -11.86
N VAL A 66 -10.39 -7.15 -11.08
CA VAL A 66 -10.44 -7.16 -9.62
C VAL A 66 -9.04 -7.32 -9.04
N PHE A 67 -8.52 -6.26 -8.43
CA PHE A 67 -7.18 -6.24 -7.86
C PHE A 67 -7.23 -6.18 -6.34
N ARG A 68 -6.30 -6.85 -5.68
CA ARG A 68 -6.11 -6.83 -4.23
C ARG A 68 -4.65 -6.56 -3.89
N ASN A 69 -4.42 -5.68 -2.92
CA ASN A 69 -3.15 -5.64 -2.20
C ASN A 69 -3.27 -6.53 -0.96
N THR A 70 -2.58 -7.68 -0.97
CA THR A 70 -2.87 -8.80 -0.06
C THR A 70 -1.99 -8.88 1.17
N VAL A 71 -0.92 -8.08 1.23
CA VAL A 71 0.05 -8.11 2.32
C VAL A 71 0.15 -6.72 2.90
N GLY A 72 -0.26 -6.58 4.16
CA GLY A 72 -0.23 -5.30 4.83
C GLY A 72 -0.79 -5.33 6.23
N THR A 73 -0.87 -4.16 6.84
CA THR A 73 -1.52 -3.94 8.14
C THR A 73 -2.69 -2.99 7.95
N ALA A 74 -3.85 -3.35 8.50
CA ALA A 74 -5.02 -2.51 8.49
C ALA A 74 -5.35 -1.98 9.89
N THR A 75 -5.72 -0.71 9.96
CA THR A 75 -6.23 -0.07 11.17
C THR A 75 -7.54 0.64 10.89
N VAL A 76 -8.34 0.79 11.93
CA VAL A 76 -9.48 1.71 11.96
C VAL A 76 -9.26 2.72 13.08
N TYR A 77 -9.40 4.00 12.76
CA TYR A 77 -9.49 5.09 13.71
C TYR A 77 -10.93 5.58 13.74
N VAL A 78 -11.49 5.73 14.94
CA VAL A 78 -12.78 6.38 15.14
C VAL A 78 -12.56 7.61 16.00
N GLU A 79 -13.07 8.75 15.51
CA GLU A 79 -13.01 10.02 16.22
C GLU A 79 -13.54 9.86 17.66
N ASN A 80 -12.83 10.41 18.63
CA ASN A 80 -13.13 10.35 20.07
C ASN A 80 -13.06 8.94 20.72
N ILE A 81 -12.70 7.88 19.99
CA ILE A 81 -12.43 6.54 20.58
C ILE A 81 -10.94 6.21 20.47
N GLY A 82 -10.35 6.38 19.28
CA GLY A 82 -8.94 6.07 19.01
C GLY A 82 -8.75 5.05 17.89
N THR A 83 -7.56 4.48 17.83
CA THR A 83 -7.14 3.55 16.76
C THR A 83 -7.13 2.11 17.26
N ALA A 84 -7.67 1.21 16.45
CA ALA A 84 -7.57 -0.24 16.62
C ALA A 84 -6.94 -0.90 15.38
N PHE A 85 -6.27 -2.04 15.58
CA PHE A 85 -5.78 -2.88 14.50
C PHE A 85 -6.79 -3.99 14.25
N PHE A 86 -7.11 -4.25 12.98
CA PHE A 86 -7.85 -5.46 12.64
C PHE A 86 -7.01 -6.69 12.98
N THR A 87 -7.64 -7.71 13.55
CA THR A 87 -6.94 -8.96 13.90
C THR A 87 -7.00 -10.00 12.81
N ASP A 88 -7.92 -9.83 11.86
CA ASP A 88 -8.06 -10.67 10.67
C ASP A 88 -7.14 -10.21 9.54
N SER A 89 -6.97 -11.06 8.53
CA SER A 89 -6.27 -10.69 7.30
C SER A 89 -7.13 -9.70 6.51
N MET A 90 -6.66 -8.46 6.42
CA MET A 90 -7.33 -7.41 5.66
C MET A 90 -6.62 -7.18 4.33
N VAL A 91 -7.32 -6.57 3.37
CA VAL A 91 -6.76 -6.18 2.06
C VAL A 91 -7.32 -4.84 1.60
N SER A 92 -6.54 -4.10 0.81
CA SER A 92 -7.13 -3.09 -0.06
C SER A 92 -7.58 -3.72 -1.37
N VAL A 93 -8.73 -3.32 -1.88
CA VAL A 93 -9.36 -3.88 -3.07
C VAL A 93 -9.82 -2.78 -4.02
N VAL A 94 -9.75 -3.08 -5.32
CA VAL A 94 -10.48 -2.34 -6.36
C VAL A 94 -11.20 -3.33 -7.26
N ASN A 95 -12.45 -3.03 -7.59
CA ASN A 95 -13.24 -3.76 -8.57
C ASN A 95 -13.65 -2.80 -9.68
N GLN A 96 -12.96 -2.90 -10.81
CA GLN A 96 -13.13 -2.04 -11.98
C GLN A 96 -14.50 -2.22 -12.63
N ASN A 97 -15.13 -3.39 -12.48
CA ASN A 97 -16.44 -3.70 -13.06
C ASN A 97 -17.59 -2.92 -12.40
N VAL A 98 -17.39 -2.51 -11.14
CA VAL A 98 -18.36 -1.68 -10.38
C VAL A 98 -17.84 -0.26 -10.15
N GLY A 99 -16.56 0.01 -10.46
CA GLY A 99 -15.91 1.29 -10.19
C GLY A 99 -15.81 1.57 -8.69
N GLY A 100 -15.35 0.60 -7.89
CA GLY A 100 -15.24 0.75 -6.43
C GLY A 100 -13.84 0.40 -5.92
N ALA A 101 -13.32 1.19 -4.99
CA ALA A 101 -12.06 0.92 -4.29
C ALA A 101 -12.22 1.11 -2.78
N GLY A 102 -11.52 0.31 -1.97
CA GLY A 102 -11.67 0.37 -0.51
C GLY A 102 -10.89 -0.70 0.25
N VAL A 103 -11.45 -1.12 1.38
CA VAL A 103 -10.88 -2.11 2.31
C VAL A 103 -11.86 -3.27 2.50
N SER A 104 -11.33 -4.50 2.45
CA SER A 104 -12.07 -5.74 2.68
C SER A 104 -11.39 -6.62 3.72
N ASP A 105 -12.20 -7.43 4.40
CA ASP A 105 -11.76 -8.55 5.19
C ASP A 105 -11.60 -9.78 4.29
N LEU A 106 -10.37 -10.26 4.13
CA LEU A 106 -10.06 -11.43 3.33
C LEU A 106 -10.40 -12.73 4.04
N THR A 107 -10.38 -12.73 5.38
CA THR A 107 -10.66 -13.92 6.20
C THR A 107 -12.14 -14.29 6.08
N LEU A 108 -13.01 -13.28 6.06
CA LEU A 108 -14.46 -13.45 5.94
C LEU A 108 -14.98 -13.31 4.50
N ASP A 109 -14.14 -12.85 3.56
CA ASP A 109 -14.52 -12.45 2.20
C ASP A 109 -15.66 -11.43 2.18
N LEU A 110 -15.54 -10.41 3.03
CA LEU A 110 -16.54 -9.36 3.21
C LEU A 110 -15.93 -7.97 2.96
N LEU A 111 -16.70 -7.12 2.29
CA LEU A 111 -16.35 -5.71 2.16
C LEU A 111 -16.57 -4.99 3.50
N VAL A 112 -15.56 -4.24 3.95
CA VAL A 112 -15.70 -3.31 5.09
C VAL A 112 -16.30 -2.00 4.60
N LEU A 113 -15.62 -1.36 3.65
CA LEU A 113 -16.04 -0.09 3.04
C LEU A 113 -15.36 0.08 1.69
N ALA A 114 -16.08 0.60 0.70
CA ALA A 114 -15.52 1.11 -0.55
C ALA A 114 -16.20 2.39 -1.02
N THR A 115 -15.41 3.28 -1.59
CA THR A 115 -15.84 4.45 -2.35
C THR A 115 -16.14 4.06 -3.80
N LEU A 116 -17.29 4.45 -4.34
CA LEU A 116 -17.65 4.31 -5.75
C LEU A 116 -17.28 5.56 -6.56
N ASN A 117 -16.50 5.37 -7.61
CA ASN A 117 -16.16 6.41 -8.58
C ASN A 117 -15.71 5.80 -9.91
N THR A 118 -16.14 6.38 -11.04
CA THR A 118 -15.78 5.89 -12.38
C THR A 118 -14.28 5.93 -12.68
N ILE A 119 -13.51 6.75 -11.95
CA ILE A 119 -12.04 6.77 -12.06
C ILE A 119 -11.40 5.43 -11.70
N PHE A 120 -12.06 4.61 -10.88
CA PHE A 120 -11.54 3.30 -10.48
C PHE A 120 -11.61 2.26 -11.60
N ALA A 121 -12.26 2.53 -12.73
CA ALA A 121 -12.36 1.59 -13.86
C ALA A 121 -11.00 1.23 -14.50
N THR A 122 -9.94 2.00 -14.24
CA THR A 122 -8.58 1.72 -14.74
C THR A 122 -7.54 1.63 -13.63
N TYR A 123 -7.97 1.69 -12.36
CA TYR A 123 -7.06 1.74 -11.23
C TYR A 123 -6.70 0.32 -10.78
N THR A 124 -5.42 0.11 -10.49
CA THR A 124 -4.83 -1.22 -10.24
C THR A 124 -4.21 -1.34 -8.84
N LEU A 125 -4.39 -0.36 -7.95
CA LEU A 125 -3.83 -0.31 -6.59
C LEU A 125 -2.30 -0.15 -6.48
N ASP A 126 -1.55 0.01 -7.57
CA ASP A 126 -0.08 0.08 -7.54
C ASP A 126 0.48 1.51 -7.72
N THR A 127 -0.40 2.50 -7.81
CA THR A 127 -0.04 3.92 -8.02
C THR A 127 -0.76 4.82 -7.03
N ALA A 128 -0.25 6.04 -6.83
CA ALA A 128 -0.96 7.02 -6.01
C ALA A 128 -2.20 7.54 -6.74
N ILE A 129 -3.30 7.72 -6.02
CA ILE A 129 -4.54 8.30 -6.54
C ILE A 129 -5.29 9.02 -5.41
N GLY A 130 -6.07 10.03 -5.77
CA GLY A 130 -6.98 10.70 -4.83
C GLY A 130 -6.42 11.96 -4.17
N PRO A 131 -7.20 12.54 -3.23
CA PRO A 131 -8.45 12.01 -2.68
C PRO A 131 -9.58 11.92 -3.72
N ILE A 132 -10.29 10.78 -3.75
CA ILE A 132 -11.46 10.54 -4.60
C ILE A 132 -12.66 10.30 -3.69
N SER A 133 -13.69 11.14 -3.78
CA SER A 133 -14.93 10.97 -3.04
C SER A 133 -16.06 10.41 -3.89
N GLY A 134 -17.01 9.74 -3.25
CA GLY A 134 -18.20 9.20 -3.91
C GLY A 134 -19.12 8.44 -2.97
N ALA A 135 -20.16 7.83 -3.54
CA ALA A 135 -21.10 7.02 -2.78
C ALA A 135 -20.39 5.81 -2.17
N SER A 136 -20.77 5.45 -0.95
CA SER A 136 -20.18 4.33 -0.22
C SER A 136 -20.93 3.02 -0.46
N VAL A 137 -20.20 1.91 -0.46
CA VAL A 137 -20.74 0.55 -0.34
C VAL A 137 -20.09 -0.13 0.85
N PHE A 138 -20.91 -0.76 1.69
CA PHE A 138 -20.47 -1.44 2.91
C PHE A 138 -21.48 -2.51 3.31
N ASN A 139 -21.10 -3.37 4.25
CA ASN A 139 -22.01 -4.36 4.84
C ASN A 139 -22.46 -3.91 6.24
N PRO A 140 -23.70 -3.41 6.41
CA PRO A 140 -24.15 -2.84 7.67
C PRO A 140 -24.29 -3.90 8.78
N ASN A 141 -23.86 -3.55 9.99
CA ASN A 141 -23.91 -4.33 11.22
C ASN A 141 -23.12 -5.65 11.16
N LEU A 142 -22.21 -5.80 10.19
CA LEU A 142 -21.25 -6.89 10.22
C LEU A 142 -20.10 -6.57 11.17
N ILE A 143 -19.55 -7.62 11.75
CA ILE A 143 -18.51 -7.55 12.78
C ILE A 143 -17.16 -7.82 12.14
N PHE A 144 -16.21 -6.94 12.42
CA PHE A 144 -14.82 -7.06 12.02
C PHE A 144 -13.94 -7.00 13.29
N PRO A 145 -13.31 -8.12 13.69
CA PRO A 145 -12.53 -8.17 14.93
C PRO A 145 -11.33 -7.21 14.95
N THR A 146 -11.16 -6.48 16.06
CA THR A 146 -10.02 -5.57 16.27
C THR A 146 -9.38 -5.70 17.66
N THR A 147 -8.23 -5.06 17.85
CA THR A 147 -7.53 -5.01 19.14
C THR A 147 -8.26 -4.25 20.24
N LEU A 148 -9.26 -3.42 19.92
CA LEU A 148 -10.12 -2.74 20.89
C LEU A 148 -11.49 -3.43 21.06
N GLY A 149 -11.65 -4.63 20.51
CA GLY A 149 -12.92 -5.35 20.40
C GLY A 149 -13.50 -5.28 18.99
N ASP A 150 -14.72 -5.75 18.81
CA ASP A 150 -15.35 -5.82 17.51
C ASP A 150 -15.64 -4.43 16.93
N PHE A 151 -15.35 -4.22 15.65
CA PHE A 151 -15.75 -3.04 14.90
C PHE A 151 -16.99 -3.35 14.04
N SER A 152 -17.94 -2.42 13.99
CA SER A 152 -19.08 -2.49 13.06
C SER A 152 -19.53 -1.10 12.63
N LEU A 153 -20.07 -1.00 11.41
CA LEU A 153 -20.74 0.19 10.87
C LEU A 153 -22.22 -0.12 10.67
N SER A 154 -23.11 0.77 11.12
CA SER A 154 -24.55 0.63 10.94
C SER A 154 -25.12 1.63 9.92
N GLU A 155 -24.53 2.82 9.82
CA GLU A 155 -24.91 3.88 8.88
C GLU A 155 -23.68 4.68 8.48
N ILE A 156 -23.57 5.05 7.20
CA ILE A 156 -22.50 5.90 6.68
C ILE A 156 -23.02 6.86 5.60
N GLY A 157 -22.33 7.97 5.43
CA GLY A 157 -22.50 8.87 4.28
C GLY A 157 -21.62 8.46 3.09
N ASP A 158 -21.28 9.45 2.26
CA ASP A 158 -20.24 9.31 1.24
C ASP A 158 -18.88 8.99 1.89
N SER A 159 -17.99 8.38 1.11
CA SER A 159 -16.64 8.03 1.52
C SER A 159 -15.60 8.64 0.59
N THR A 160 -14.36 8.66 1.05
CA THR A 160 -13.20 9.16 0.30
C THR A 160 -12.06 8.16 0.36
N PHE A 161 -11.58 7.76 -0.81
CA PHE A 161 -10.41 6.90 -0.97
C PHE A 161 -9.19 7.71 -1.40
N THR A 162 -8.05 7.45 -0.77
CA THR A 162 -6.74 8.03 -1.13
C THR A 162 -5.67 6.94 -1.10
N ALA A 163 -4.80 6.89 -2.11
CA ALA A 163 -3.62 6.04 -2.12
C ALA A 163 -2.35 6.87 -2.23
N ILE A 164 -1.40 6.65 -1.34
CA ILE A 164 -0.15 7.40 -1.23
C ILE A 164 1.01 6.43 -1.36
N VAL A 165 1.86 6.66 -2.36
CA VAL A 165 3.08 5.88 -2.59
C VAL A 165 4.26 6.57 -1.92
N SER A 166 4.97 5.86 -1.04
CA SER A 166 6.17 6.34 -0.37
C SER A 166 7.40 5.66 -0.98
N ALA A 167 8.17 6.42 -1.78
CA ALA A 167 9.44 5.92 -2.30
C ALA A 167 10.44 5.69 -1.15
N VAL A 168 11.04 4.50 -1.09
CA VAL A 168 12.16 4.23 -0.19
C VAL A 168 13.40 4.92 -0.76
N PRO A 169 14.13 5.75 0.01
CA PRO A 169 15.36 6.35 -0.46
C PRO A 169 16.37 5.26 -0.84
N GLU A 170 16.90 5.34 -2.07
CA GLU A 170 17.88 4.36 -2.56
C GLU A 170 18.98 4.13 -1.52
N PRO A 171 19.27 2.86 -1.15
CA PRO A 171 20.36 2.57 -0.25
C PRO A 171 21.64 3.21 -0.80
N GLY A 172 22.44 3.86 0.06
CA GLY A 172 23.73 4.48 -0.29
C GLY A 172 24.77 3.53 -0.93
N THR A 173 24.38 2.31 -1.27
CA THR A 173 25.07 1.35 -2.14
C THR A 173 25.59 1.99 -3.43
N MET A 174 24.84 2.89 -4.08
CA MET A 174 25.33 3.61 -5.26
C MET A 174 26.52 4.53 -4.93
N LEU A 175 26.47 5.19 -3.77
CA LEU A 175 27.59 5.97 -3.25
C LEU A 175 28.78 5.06 -2.88
N LEU A 176 28.53 3.90 -2.30
CA LEU A 176 29.55 2.92 -1.93
C LEU A 176 30.22 2.29 -3.16
N VAL A 177 29.45 1.93 -4.18
CA VAL A 177 29.96 1.44 -5.48
C VAL A 177 30.76 2.54 -6.16
N GLY A 178 30.24 3.77 -6.22
CA GLY A 178 30.95 4.91 -6.80
C GLY A 178 32.28 5.18 -6.10
N SER A 179 32.28 5.24 -4.77
CA SER A 179 33.50 5.46 -3.97
C SER A 179 34.47 4.27 -4.04
N GLY A 180 33.97 3.04 -4.05
CA GLY A 180 34.78 1.83 -4.22
C GLY A 180 35.50 1.78 -5.57
N LEU A 181 34.82 2.14 -6.66
CA LEU A 181 35.42 2.23 -7.99
C LEU A 181 36.51 3.31 -8.07
N LEU A 182 36.27 4.48 -7.46
CA LEU A 182 37.27 5.54 -7.36
C LEU A 182 38.49 5.10 -6.54
N GLY A 183 38.27 4.38 -5.43
CA GLY A 183 39.33 3.79 -4.62
C GLY A 183 40.21 2.80 -5.39
N LEU A 184 39.60 1.88 -6.14
CA LEU A 184 40.31 0.90 -6.98
C LEU A 184 41.12 1.57 -8.10
N ALA A 185 40.57 2.61 -8.74
CA ALA A 185 41.27 3.40 -9.75
C ALA A 185 42.48 4.14 -9.16
N GLY A 186 42.33 4.71 -7.95
CA GLY A 186 43.41 5.34 -7.20
C GLY A 186 44.52 4.37 -6.80
N PHE A 187 44.16 3.19 -6.27
CA PHE A 187 45.10 2.15 -5.87
C PHE A 187 45.94 1.65 -7.04
N ARG A 188 45.32 1.46 -8.22
CA ARG A 188 46.01 1.02 -9.43
C ARG A 188 47.01 2.05 -9.97
N ARG A 189 46.77 3.35 -9.78
CA ARG A 189 47.76 4.39 -10.13
C ARG A 189 48.99 4.33 -9.25
N LYS A 190 48.82 3.95 -7.97
CA LYS A 190 49.95 3.82 -7.01
C LYS A 190 50.87 2.65 -7.35
N LEU A 191 50.33 1.52 -7.80
CA LEU A 191 51.10 0.32 -8.18
C LEU A 191 51.87 0.42 -9.51
N ARG A 192 51.67 1.51 -10.27
CA ARG A 192 52.33 1.74 -11.57
C ARG A 192 53.48 2.75 -11.49
N LYS A 193 53.73 3.31 -10.31
CA LYS A 193 54.95 4.06 -9.97
C LYS A 193 55.88 3.11 -9.22
#